data_AF-A0A822CHB6-F1
#
_entry.id   AF-A0A822CHB6-F1
#
_cell.length_a   1.000
_cell.length_b   1.000
_cell.length_c   1.000
_cell.angle_alpha   90.00
_cell.angle_beta   90.00
_cell.angle_gamma   90.00
#
_symmetry.space_group_name_H-M   'P 1'
#
loop_
_entity.id
_entity.type
_entity.pdbx_description
1 polymer ?
#
loop_
_entity_poly.entity_id
_entity_poly.type
_entity_poly.pdbx_seq_one_letter_code
_entity_poly.pdbx_strand_id
1 'polypeptide(L)'
;DTPPPMLPYPHHFVTPDNIDIDLRLHNHDLQAKIKSIVSSLISKSTPKNWFATTKRKLINQYKNEQVELGLSKEEIAKRVQNQLNIEYTERVFETIENSREIEKLSPGLGRLLVAQARSILIMKSIAEKLTEDLENHLKMTREKLIREHPIKSKITRWIDQKIFEER
;
A
#
# COMPACT_ATOMS: atom_id res chain seq x y z
N ASP A 1 -37.49 13.50 -24.40
CA ASP A 1 -36.81 12.65 -23.40
C ASP A 1 -36.18 11.44 -24.07
N THR A 2 -35.01 11.64 -24.66
CA THR A 2 -34.17 10.53 -25.12
C THR A 2 -33.49 9.90 -23.91
N PRO A 3 -33.62 8.58 -23.69
CA PRO A 3 -32.88 7.91 -22.63
C PRO A 3 -31.37 8.13 -22.84
N PRO A 4 -30.59 8.29 -21.77
CA PRO A 4 -29.14 8.42 -21.90
C PRO A 4 -28.57 7.20 -22.63
N PRO A 5 -27.56 7.39 -23.50
CA PRO A 5 -26.95 6.28 -24.24
C PRO A 5 -26.52 5.20 -23.25
N MET A 6 -26.99 3.98 -23.47
CA MET A 6 -26.64 2.85 -22.62
C MET A 6 -25.13 2.71 -22.56
N LEU A 7 -24.58 2.78 -21.34
CA LEU A 7 -23.16 2.57 -21.10
C LEU A 7 -22.77 1.19 -21.65
N PRO A 8 -21.60 1.05 -22.30
CA PRO A 8 -21.27 -0.13 -23.10
C PRO A 8 -21.08 -1.42 -22.30
N TYR A 9 -21.08 -1.37 -20.96
CA TYR A 9 -20.84 -2.54 -20.11
C TYR A 9 -21.73 -2.58 -18.86
N PRO A 10 -22.21 -3.77 -18.41
CA PRO A 10 -23.05 -3.95 -17.21
C PRO A 10 -22.47 -3.50 -15.85
N HIS A 11 -21.28 -2.89 -15.85
CA HIS A 11 -20.48 -2.60 -14.65
C HIS A 11 -19.84 -1.22 -14.66
N HIS A 12 -20.21 -0.36 -15.60
CA HIS A 12 -19.70 1.00 -15.70
C HIS A 12 -20.83 1.96 -15.33
N PHE A 13 -20.58 2.84 -14.36
CA PHE A 13 -21.57 3.77 -13.85
C PHE A 13 -20.95 5.15 -13.79
N VAL A 14 -21.72 6.17 -14.15
CA VAL A 14 -21.29 7.56 -14.01
C VAL A 14 -22.15 8.20 -12.93
N THR A 15 -21.52 8.80 -11.92
CA THR A 15 -22.25 9.55 -10.89
C THR A 15 -22.83 10.85 -11.47
N PRO A 16 -23.80 11.49 -10.79
CA PRO A 16 -24.28 12.82 -11.17
C PRO A 16 -23.16 13.88 -11.28
N ASP A 17 -22.08 13.70 -10.52
CA ASP A 17 -20.88 14.54 -10.55
C ASP A 17 -19.89 14.15 -11.66
N ASN A 18 -20.33 13.33 -12.63
CA ASN A 18 -19.54 12.86 -13.76
C ASN A 18 -18.30 12.04 -13.36
N ILE A 19 -18.37 11.34 -12.22
CA ILE A 19 -17.32 10.41 -11.77
C ILE A 19 -17.62 9.03 -12.37
N ASP A 20 -16.66 8.52 -13.13
CA ASP A 20 -16.72 7.17 -13.68
C ASP A 20 -16.36 6.11 -12.62
N ILE A 21 -17.26 5.15 -12.43
CA ILE A 21 -17.16 4.04 -11.50
C ILE A 21 -17.18 2.73 -12.30
N ASP A 22 -16.02 2.07 -12.31
CA ASP A 22 -15.85 0.75 -12.89
C ASP A 22 -15.93 -0.34 -11.83
N LEU A 23 -17.03 -1.09 -11.83
CA LEU A 23 -17.30 -2.18 -10.89
C LEU A 23 -16.92 -3.56 -11.42
N ARG A 24 -16.23 -3.66 -12.57
CA ARG A 24 -15.85 -4.97 -13.16
C ARG A 24 -15.08 -5.85 -12.18
N LEU A 25 -14.23 -5.24 -11.34
CA LEU A 25 -13.47 -5.97 -10.32
C LEU A 25 -14.32 -6.60 -9.22
N HIS A 26 -15.60 -6.25 -9.06
CA HIS A 26 -16.48 -6.85 -8.05
C HIS A 26 -17.17 -8.14 -8.53
N ASN A 27 -17.02 -8.51 -9.81
CA ASN A 27 -17.55 -9.76 -10.33
C ASN A 27 -16.68 -10.95 -9.85
N HIS A 28 -17.26 -11.84 -9.04
CA HIS A 28 -16.54 -12.98 -8.45
C HIS A 28 -15.95 -13.95 -9.49
N ASP A 29 -16.67 -14.22 -10.59
CA ASP A 29 -16.18 -15.11 -11.65
C ASP A 29 -14.98 -14.50 -12.37
N LEU A 30 -15.02 -13.18 -12.58
CA LEU A 30 -13.92 -12.43 -13.16
C LEU A 30 -12.71 -12.44 -12.21
N GLN A 31 -12.92 -12.19 -10.92
CA GLN A 31 -11.86 -12.22 -9.90
C GLN A 31 -11.13 -13.57 -9.87
N ALA A 32 -11.87 -14.69 -9.92
CA ALA A 32 -11.29 -16.02 -9.89
C ALA A 32 -10.35 -16.25 -11.09
N LYS A 33 -10.77 -15.82 -12.29
CA LYS A 33 -9.94 -15.89 -13.51
C LYS A 33 -8.72 -14.99 -13.43
N ILE A 34 -8.90 -13.74 -13.00
CA ILE A 34 -7.79 -12.78 -12.80
C ILE A 34 -6.75 -13.36 -11.85
N LYS A 35 -7.17 -13.92 -10.71
CA LYS A 35 -6.27 -14.47 -9.69
C LYS A 35 -5.35 -15.55 -10.26
N SER A 36 -5.90 -16.45 -11.07
CA SER A 36 -5.13 -17.52 -11.72
C SER A 36 -4.10 -16.94 -12.70
N ILE A 37 -4.52 -16.02 -13.56
CA ILE A 37 -3.66 -15.36 -14.56
C ILE A 37 -2.54 -14.58 -13.86
N VAL A 38 -2.86 -13.74 -12.88
CA VAL A 38 -1.88 -12.92 -12.14
C VAL A 38 -0.85 -13.81 -11.42
N SER A 39 -1.28 -14.90 -10.79
CA SER A 39 -0.35 -15.85 -10.15
C SER A 39 0.62 -16.49 -11.16
N SER A 40 0.13 -16.81 -12.36
CA SER A 40 0.95 -17.33 -13.46
C SER A 40 1.93 -16.28 -13.99
N LEU A 41 1.49 -15.02 -14.13
CA LEU A 41 2.34 -13.92 -14.59
C LEU A 41 3.47 -13.64 -13.60
N ILE A 42 3.17 -13.50 -12.31
CA ILE A 42 4.18 -13.19 -11.28
C ILE A 42 5.25 -14.27 -11.19
N SER A 43 4.85 -15.55 -11.29
CA SER A 43 5.80 -16.67 -11.23
C SER A 43 6.72 -16.75 -12.45
N LYS A 44 6.27 -16.24 -13.61
CA LYS A 44 7.05 -16.24 -14.86
C LYS A 44 7.87 -14.97 -15.08
N SER A 45 7.40 -13.82 -14.61
CA SER A 45 7.97 -12.51 -14.97
C SER A 45 9.24 -12.16 -14.19
N THR A 46 9.43 -12.73 -13.01
CA THR A 46 10.61 -12.44 -12.18
C THR A 46 11.76 -13.40 -12.53
N PRO A 47 12.90 -12.90 -13.06
CA PRO A 47 14.05 -13.75 -13.32
C PRO A 47 14.49 -14.47 -12.05
N LYS A 48 14.85 -15.76 -12.19
CA LYS A 48 15.56 -16.49 -11.14
C LYS A 48 16.84 -15.69 -10.83
N ASN A 49 16.98 -15.19 -9.61
CA ASN A 49 18.06 -14.30 -9.12
C ASN A 49 17.84 -12.78 -9.21
N TRP A 50 16.69 -12.29 -9.66
CA TRP A 50 16.41 -10.85 -9.66
C TRP A 50 16.57 -10.23 -8.26
N PHE A 51 15.95 -10.82 -7.24
CA PHE A 51 16.07 -10.33 -5.86
C PHE A 51 17.52 -10.27 -5.37
N ALA A 52 18.33 -11.31 -5.63
CA ALA A 52 19.72 -11.37 -5.17
C ALA A 52 20.61 -10.33 -5.88
N THR A 53 20.43 -10.17 -7.19
CA THR A 53 21.20 -9.22 -8.01
C THR A 53 20.84 -7.78 -7.68
N THR A 54 19.55 -7.45 -7.63
CA THR A 54 19.05 -6.12 -7.28
C THR A 54 19.43 -5.74 -5.85
N LYS A 55 19.26 -6.64 -4.88
CA LYS A 55 19.69 -6.40 -3.50
C LYS A 55 21.18 -6.08 -3.41
N ARG A 56 22.04 -6.82 -4.12
CA ARG A 56 23.49 -6.56 -4.15
C ARG A 56 23.80 -5.20 -4.76
N LYS A 57 23.12 -4.83 -5.85
CA LYS A 57 23.25 -3.51 -6.49
C LYS A 57 22.88 -2.39 -5.52
N LEU A 58 21.72 -2.50 -4.85
CA LEU A 58 21.25 -1.52 -3.88
C LEU A 58 22.20 -1.40 -2.68
N ILE A 59 22.70 -2.52 -2.14
CA ILE A 59 23.69 -2.50 -1.04
C ILE A 59 24.94 -1.73 -1.46
N ASN A 60 25.46 -1.96 -2.67
CA ASN A 60 26.65 -1.26 -3.14
C ASN A 60 26.39 0.24 -3.34
N GLN A 61 25.19 0.62 -3.79
CA GLN A 61 24.78 2.02 -3.90
C GLN A 61 24.72 2.70 -2.53
N TYR A 62 24.00 2.11 -1.57
CA TYR A 62 23.85 2.67 -0.23
C TYR A 62 25.11 2.57 0.65
N LYS A 63 26.10 1.75 0.29
CA LYS A 63 27.42 1.74 0.95
C LYS A 63 28.19 3.04 0.73
N ASN A 64 28.04 3.67 -0.43
CA ASN A 64 28.67 4.96 -0.68
C ASN A 64 27.98 6.05 0.18
N GLU A 65 26.66 6.01 0.26
CA GLU A 65 25.86 6.90 1.13
C GLU A 65 26.12 6.64 2.63
N GLN A 66 26.45 5.40 3.03
CA GLN A 66 26.82 5.07 4.41
C GLN A 66 28.00 5.90 4.90
N VAL A 67 29.02 6.04 4.05
CA VAL A 67 30.26 6.76 4.38
C VAL A 67 30.00 8.26 4.43
N GLU A 68 29.11 8.78 3.58
CA GLU A 68 28.79 10.21 3.50
C GLU A 68 27.83 10.68 4.60
N LEU A 69 26.85 9.85 4.98
CA LEU A 69 25.77 10.23 5.91
C LEU A 69 25.88 9.61 7.31
N GLY A 70 26.88 8.74 7.55
CA GLY A 70 27.07 8.10 8.86
C GLY A 70 25.94 7.16 9.28
N LEU A 71 25.23 6.57 8.32
CA LEU A 71 24.06 5.72 8.56
C LEU A 71 24.43 4.39 9.21
N SER A 72 23.59 3.90 10.13
CA SER A 72 23.76 2.56 10.69
C SER A 72 23.47 1.47 9.66
N LYS A 73 24.06 0.29 9.87
CA LYS A 73 23.83 -0.88 9.02
C LYS A 73 22.34 -1.27 8.98
N GLU A 74 21.63 -1.12 10.09
CA GLU A 74 20.20 -1.39 10.21
C GLU A 74 19.36 -0.43 9.34
N GLU A 75 19.73 0.85 9.31
CA GLU A 75 19.02 1.86 8.52
C GLU A 75 19.20 1.61 7.02
N ILE A 76 20.41 1.24 6.61
CA ILE A 76 20.71 0.85 5.24
C ILE A 76 19.94 -0.40 4.85
N ALA A 77 19.89 -1.42 5.72
CA ALA A 77 19.12 -2.63 5.47
C ALA A 77 17.62 -2.33 5.26
N LYS A 78 17.03 -1.44 6.08
CA LYS A 78 15.65 -0.97 5.90
C LYS A 78 15.46 -0.25 4.57
N ARG A 79 16.36 0.69 4.21
CA ARG A 79 16.29 1.41 2.93
C ARG A 79 16.38 0.47 1.73
N VAL A 80 17.34 -0.46 1.75
CA VAL A 80 17.49 -1.49 0.71
C VAL A 80 16.21 -2.30 0.58
N GLN A 81 15.61 -2.75 1.69
CA GLN A 81 14.40 -3.55 1.65
C GLN A 81 13.20 -2.75 1.10
N ASN A 82 13.03 -1.50 1.51
CA ASN A 82 11.97 -0.63 1.02
C ASN A 82 12.10 -0.39 -0.47
N GLN A 83 13.30 -0.04 -0.94
CA GLN A 83 13.56 0.19 -2.35
C GLN A 83 13.35 -1.08 -3.19
N LEU A 84 13.81 -2.23 -2.69
CA LEU A 84 13.60 -3.52 -3.34
C LEU A 84 12.11 -3.86 -3.48
N ASN A 85 11.30 -3.58 -2.45
CA ASN A 85 9.86 -3.78 -2.49
C ASN A 85 9.20 -2.84 -3.53
N ILE A 86 9.58 -1.57 -3.58
CA ILE A 86 9.05 -0.61 -4.56
C ILE A 86 9.35 -1.09 -5.98
N GLU A 87 10.60 -1.43 -6.29
CA GLU A 87 10.99 -1.90 -7.63
C GLU A 87 10.28 -3.20 -8.02
N TYR A 88 10.09 -4.10 -7.06
CA TYR A 88 9.35 -5.34 -7.29
C TYR A 88 7.88 -5.07 -7.59
N THR A 89 7.24 -4.21 -6.81
CA THR A 89 5.84 -3.82 -6.99
C THR A 89 5.62 -3.16 -8.34
N GLU A 90 6.47 -2.21 -8.73
CA GLU A 90 6.39 -1.55 -10.05
C GLU A 90 6.55 -2.55 -11.20
N ARG A 91 7.50 -3.48 -11.10
CA ARG A 91 7.67 -4.54 -12.10
C ARG A 91 6.44 -5.43 -12.21
N VAL A 92 5.83 -5.80 -11.09
CA VAL A 92 4.60 -6.60 -11.07
C VAL A 92 3.45 -5.82 -11.71
N PHE A 93 3.30 -4.54 -11.40
CA PHE A 93 2.29 -3.68 -12.00
C PHE A 93 2.47 -3.54 -13.51
N GLU A 94 3.70 -3.28 -13.97
CA GLU A 94 4.02 -3.22 -15.40
C GLU A 94 3.74 -4.55 -16.11
N THR A 95 4.02 -5.69 -15.46
CA THR A 95 3.70 -7.02 -15.99
C THR A 95 2.19 -7.22 -16.15
N ILE A 96 1.39 -6.75 -15.17
CA ILE A 96 -0.07 -6.87 -15.17
C ILE A 96 -0.69 -5.96 -16.23
N GLU A 97 -0.25 -4.70 -16.30
CA GLU A 97 -0.77 -3.71 -17.26
C GLU A 97 -0.51 -4.11 -18.71
N ASN A 98 0.64 -4.73 -18.99
CA ASN A 98 1.03 -5.12 -20.34
C ASN A 98 0.63 -6.57 -20.70
N SER A 99 -0.13 -7.26 -19.83
CA SER A 99 -0.52 -8.65 -20.07
C SER A 99 -1.59 -8.77 -21.15
N ARG A 100 -1.24 -9.44 -22.25
CA ARG A 100 -2.19 -9.79 -23.31
C ARG A 100 -3.31 -10.73 -22.83
N GLU A 101 -3.03 -11.58 -21.84
CA GLU A 101 -4.04 -12.49 -21.28
C GLU A 101 -5.13 -11.73 -20.52
N ILE A 102 -4.72 -10.69 -19.76
CA ILE A 102 -5.65 -9.83 -19.02
C ILE A 102 -6.44 -8.95 -19.99
N GLU A 103 -5.78 -8.38 -21.00
CA GLU A 103 -6.45 -7.55 -22.01
C GLU A 103 -7.50 -8.33 -22.82
N LYS A 104 -7.24 -9.61 -23.11
CA LYS A 104 -8.22 -10.51 -23.76
C LYS A 104 -9.43 -10.80 -22.88
N LEU A 105 -9.28 -10.77 -21.55
CA LEU A 105 -10.36 -11.05 -20.62
C LEU A 105 -11.34 -9.88 -20.56
N SER A 106 -10.83 -8.66 -20.47
CA SER A 106 -11.60 -7.43 -20.62
C SER A 106 -10.65 -6.26 -20.92
N PRO A 107 -10.94 -5.41 -21.93
CA PRO A 107 -10.07 -4.30 -22.28
C PRO A 107 -9.84 -3.32 -21.11
N GLY A 108 -8.60 -2.92 -20.88
CA GLY A 108 -8.23 -1.97 -19.82
C GLY A 108 -8.28 -2.53 -18.39
N LEU A 109 -8.56 -3.83 -18.22
CA LEU A 109 -8.63 -4.49 -16.92
C LEU A 109 -7.31 -4.48 -16.16
N GLY A 110 -6.17 -4.56 -16.88
CA GLY A 110 -4.84 -4.49 -16.26
C GLY A 110 -4.60 -3.16 -15.54
N ARG A 111 -4.97 -2.04 -16.17
CA ARG A 111 -4.88 -0.70 -15.58
C ARG A 111 -5.80 -0.55 -14.37
N LEU A 112 -7.03 -1.07 -14.47
CA LEU A 112 -7.99 -1.05 -13.37
C LEU A 112 -7.46 -1.83 -12.15
N LEU A 113 -6.88 -3.01 -12.37
CA LEU A 113 -6.26 -3.81 -11.30
C LEU A 113 -5.11 -3.10 -10.63
N VAL A 114 -4.21 -2.48 -11.39
CA VAL A 114 -3.08 -1.74 -10.84
C VAL A 114 -3.54 -0.50 -10.10
N ALA A 115 -4.51 0.26 -10.63
CA ALA A 115 -5.09 1.41 -9.93
C ALA A 115 -5.71 1.02 -8.58
N GLN A 116 -6.47 -0.07 -8.54
CA GLN A 116 -7.04 -0.62 -7.30
C GLN A 116 -5.93 -1.02 -6.32
N ALA A 117 -4.91 -1.75 -6.79
CA ALA A 117 -3.81 -2.21 -5.94
C ALA A 117 -2.99 -1.04 -5.37
N ARG A 118 -2.66 -0.03 -6.18
CA ARG A 118 -1.99 1.19 -5.72
C ARG A 118 -2.80 1.91 -4.65
N SER A 119 -4.11 2.06 -4.87
CA SER A 119 -5.01 2.69 -3.90
C SER A 119 -5.01 1.94 -2.57
N ILE A 120 -5.06 0.60 -2.60
CA ILE A 120 -4.99 -0.23 -1.39
C ILE A 120 -3.65 -0.05 -0.66
N LEU A 121 -2.52 -0.04 -1.37
CA LEU A 121 -1.20 0.16 -0.77
C LEU A 121 -1.08 1.53 -0.10
N ILE A 122 -1.60 2.59 -0.74
CA ILE A 122 -1.64 3.95 -0.19
C ILE A 122 -2.54 4.00 1.05
N MET A 123 -3.74 3.44 0.98
CA MET A 123 -4.64 3.39 2.14
C MET A 123 -4.00 2.65 3.32
N LYS A 124 -3.30 1.55 3.04
CA LYS A 124 -2.60 0.79 4.07
C LYS A 124 -1.47 1.61 4.71
N SER A 125 -0.64 2.30 3.92
CA SER A 125 0.45 3.12 4.47
C SER A 125 -0.06 4.31 5.28
N ILE A 126 -1.17 4.91 4.86
CA ILE A 126 -1.85 5.97 5.62
C ILE A 126 -2.39 5.41 6.94
N ALA A 127 -3.04 4.25 6.92
CA ALA A 127 -3.57 3.62 8.14
C ALA A 127 -2.44 3.24 9.12
N GLU A 128 -1.32 2.71 8.62
CA GLU A 128 -0.13 2.40 9.43
C GLU A 128 0.43 3.67 10.08
N LYS A 129 0.59 4.76 9.31
CA LYS A 129 1.07 6.04 9.82
C LYS A 129 0.13 6.64 10.87
N LEU A 130 -1.18 6.63 10.61
CA LEU A 130 -2.18 7.12 11.58
C LEU A 130 -2.16 6.30 12.88
N THR A 131 -1.92 5.00 12.78
CA THR A 131 -1.80 4.13 13.95
C THR A 131 -0.55 4.48 14.77
N GLU A 132 0.59 4.67 14.11
CA GLU A 132 1.83 5.10 14.76
C GLU A 132 1.71 6.49 15.38
N ASP A 133 1.11 7.45 14.67
CA ASP A 133 0.87 8.81 15.17
C ASP A 133 -0.04 8.79 16.42
N LEU A 134 -1.09 7.94 16.40
CA LEU A 134 -1.97 7.75 17.54
C LEU A 134 -1.25 7.13 18.74
N GLU A 135 -0.44 6.09 18.52
CA GLU A 135 0.34 5.44 19.57
C GLU A 135 1.35 6.42 20.20
N ASN A 136 2.03 7.22 19.38
CA ASN A 136 2.95 8.26 19.83
C ASN A 136 2.22 9.34 20.64
N HIS A 137 1.06 9.80 20.17
CA HIS A 137 0.23 10.75 20.91
C HIS A 137 -0.17 10.21 22.27
N LEU A 138 -0.69 8.98 22.33
CA LEU A 138 -1.08 8.32 23.59
C LEU A 138 0.11 8.19 24.54
N LYS A 139 1.29 7.82 24.04
CA LYS A 139 2.52 7.74 24.83
C LYS A 139 2.93 9.10 25.38
N MET A 140 2.94 10.14 24.54
CA MET A 140 3.31 11.50 24.95
C MET A 140 2.34 12.07 25.99
N THR A 141 1.02 11.90 25.79
CA THR A 141 0.01 12.29 26.78
C THR A 141 0.23 11.55 28.10
N ARG A 142 0.47 10.24 28.06
CA ARG A 142 0.72 9.45 29.27
C ARG A 142 1.96 9.94 30.02
N GLU A 143 3.06 10.18 29.32
CA GLU A 143 4.29 10.73 29.91
C GLU A 143 4.08 12.12 30.50
N LYS A 144 3.31 12.98 29.81
CA LYS A 144 2.93 14.31 30.31
C LYS A 144 2.13 14.21 31.62
N LEU A 145 1.10 13.36 31.67
CA LEU A 145 0.29 13.12 32.88
C LEU A 145 1.13 12.58 34.05
N ILE A 146 2.11 11.71 33.78
CA ILE A 146 3.04 11.21 34.79
C ILE A 146 3.89 12.33 35.37
N ARG A 147 4.42 13.23 34.52
CA ARG A 147 5.23 14.39 34.95
C ARG A 147 4.41 15.41 35.74
N GLU A 148 3.22 15.74 35.28
CA GLU A 148 2.37 16.77 35.89
C GLU A 148 1.68 16.29 37.18
N HIS A 149 1.37 14.99 37.27
CA HIS A 149 0.60 14.43 38.37
C HIS A 149 1.21 13.14 38.94
N PRO A 150 2.42 13.18 39.56
CA PRO A 150 3.19 11.99 39.97
C PRO A 150 2.51 11.09 41.02
N ILE A 151 1.55 11.63 41.78
CA ILE A 151 0.78 10.84 42.76
C ILE A 151 -0.45 10.22 42.08
N LYS A 152 -1.23 11.01 41.33
CA LYS A 152 -2.48 10.54 40.69
C LYS A 152 -2.20 9.60 39.51
N SER A 153 -1.09 9.79 38.82
CA SER A 153 -0.63 8.95 37.70
C SER A 153 -0.35 7.50 38.10
N LYS A 154 -0.16 7.21 39.40
CA LYS A 154 -0.06 5.83 39.90
C LYS A 154 -1.38 5.06 39.82
N ILE A 155 -2.51 5.77 39.70
CA ILE A 155 -3.83 5.17 39.55
C ILE A 155 -4.10 4.99 38.06
N THR A 156 -3.94 3.77 37.56
CA THR A 156 -4.11 3.45 36.13
C THR A 156 -5.45 3.93 35.58
N ARG A 157 -6.55 3.73 36.33
CA ARG A 157 -7.89 4.21 35.94
C ARG A 157 -7.97 5.73 35.75
N TRP A 158 -7.23 6.49 36.55
CA TRP A 158 -7.21 7.94 36.45
C TRP A 158 -6.45 8.40 35.20
N ILE A 159 -5.34 7.73 34.86
CA ILE A 159 -4.64 7.95 33.60
C ILE A 159 -5.54 7.62 32.41
N ASP A 160 -6.17 6.44 32.40
CA ASP A 160 -6.96 6.00 31.26
C ASP A 160 -8.18 6.92 31.05
N GLN A 161 -8.80 7.39 32.13
CA GLN A 161 -9.85 8.41 32.07
C GLN A 161 -9.34 9.72 31.47
N LYS A 162 -8.16 10.20 31.89
CA LYS A 162 -7.60 11.46 31.37
C LYS A 162 -7.16 11.36 29.92
N ILE A 163 -6.62 10.22 29.51
CA ILE A 163 -6.29 9.94 28.10
C ILE A 163 -7.56 9.89 27.25
N PHE A 164 -8.66 9.34 27.77
CA PHE A 164 -9.94 9.32 27.08
C PHE A 164 -10.60 10.70 26.96
N GLU A 165 -10.45 11.55 27.99
CA GLU A 165 -10.96 12.93 28.00
C GLU A 165 -10.20 13.87 27.03
N GLU A 166 -8.94 13.57 26.70
CA GLU A 166 -8.14 14.34 25.73
C GLU A 166 -8.31 13.87 24.27
N ARG A 167 -9.12 12.83 24.03
CA ARG A 167 -9.33 12.22 22.71
C ARG A 167 -10.50 12.87 21.96
#